data_AF-A0A089Z9N2-F1
#
_entry.id   AF-A0A089Z9N2-F1
#
_cell.length_a   1.000
_cell.length_b   1.000
_cell.length_c   1.000
_cell.angle_alpha   90.00
_cell.angle_beta   90.00
_cell.angle_gamma   90.00
#
_symmetry.space_group_name_H-M   'P 1'
#
loop_
_entity.id
_entity.type
_entity.pdbx_description
1 polymer ?
#
loop_
_entity_poly.entity_id
_entity_poly.type
_entity_poly.pdbx_seq_one_letter_code
_entity_poly.pdbx_strand_id
1 'polypeptide(L)'
;MTLPLFELPDPGAPPDAEQTPPADIDPATAPLRYVAWLGSLVHTHQYGKLADLRRPATADSPTHFEARAFAPTEEHRALYRQVGFLFARYHAGRTRPHYGRGSLGSAIRSIGYDGARGPANPSAERLMMRILPSRPIPWRHLQHAIERIRAGETTPPAWSELITDLTQWTERGRPTSQKWGDDFYTRRRTTPRPNGAAK
;
A
#
# COMPACT_ATOMS: atom_id res chain seq x y z
N MET A 1 42.59 33.83 -56.54
CA MET A 1 41.72 32.72 -56.96
C MET A 1 40.88 32.33 -55.76
N THR A 2 39.64 32.82 -55.75
CA THR A 2 38.73 32.78 -54.60
C THR A 2 37.75 31.65 -54.84
N LEU A 3 37.75 30.62 -53.99
CA LEU A 3 36.83 29.50 -54.07
C LEU A 3 35.45 29.95 -53.56
N PRO A 4 34.34 29.61 -54.26
CA PRO A 4 33.01 29.92 -53.76
C PRO A 4 32.62 29.00 -52.59
N LEU A 5 32.04 29.65 -51.58
CA LEU A 5 31.41 29.09 -50.39
C LEU A 5 30.22 28.22 -50.82
N PHE A 6 30.29 26.91 -50.59
CA PHE A 6 29.13 26.02 -50.68
C PHE A 6 28.23 26.30 -49.48
N GLU A 7 27.13 27.00 -49.73
CA GLU A 7 26.01 27.14 -48.78
C GLU A 7 25.25 25.81 -48.75
N LEU A 8 25.49 25.02 -47.71
CA LEU A 8 24.74 23.80 -47.41
C LEU A 8 23.33 24.20 -46.93
N PRO A 9 22.25 23.63 -47.48
CA PRO A 9 20.92 23.83 -46.94
C PRO A 9 20.86 23.25 -45.52
N ASP A 10 20.44 24.09 -44.57
CA ASP A 10 20.10 23.73 -43.20
C ASP A 10 19.12 22.55 -43.21
N PRO A 11 19.50 21.34 -42.73
CA PRO A 11 18.58 20.23 -42.62
C PRO A 11 17.60 20.59 -41.50
N GLY A 12 16.44 21.11 -41.91
CA GLY A 12 15.35 21.54 -41.06
C GLY A 12 15.27 20.73 -39.77
N ALA A 13 15.45 21.44 -38.67
CA ALA A 13 15.16 20.93 -37.34
C ALA A 13 13.79 20.23 -37.40
N PRO A 14 13.67 18.97 -36.91
CA PRO A 14 12.36 18.35 -36.84
C PRO A 14 11.46 19.25 -35.97
N PRO A 15 10.30 19.70 -36.49
CA PRO A 15 9.33 20.39 -35.66
C PRO A 15 8.90 19.39 -34.60
N ASP A 16 9.07 19.78 -33.35
CA ASP A 16 8.42 19.17 -32.20
C ASP A 16 8.56 17.65 -32.17
N ALA A 17 9.70 17.17 -31.67
CA ALA A 17 9.64 16.01 -30.80
C ALA A 17 8.72 16.42 -29.65
N GLU A 18 7.41 16.22 -29.83
CA GLU A 18 6.42 16.13 -28.78
C GLU A 18 7.05 15.18 -27.76
N GLN A 19 7.66 15.78 -26.73
CA GLN A 19 7.83 15.12 -25.45
C GLN A 19 6.43 14.72 -25.08
N THR A 20 6.04 13.50 -25.42
CA THR A 20 4.82 12.88 -24.93
C THR A 20 4.92 13.07 -23.41
N PRO A 21 4.08 13.93 -22.81
CA PRO A 21 4.16 14.14 -21.37
C PRO A 21 4.01 12.75 -20.74
N PRO A 22 4.87 12.39 -19.78
CA PRO A 22 4.81 11.06 -19.17
C PRO A 22 3.38 10.84 -18.72
N ALA A 23 2.75 9.80 -19.26
CA ALA A 23 1.33 9.51 -19.10
C ALA A 23 0.88 9.88 -17.68
N ASP A 24 0.09 10.94 -17.58
CA ASP A 24 -0.36 11.53 -16.33
C ASP A 24 -1.05 10.40 -15.55
N ILE A 25 -0.37 9.86 -14.53
CA ILE A 25 -0.90 8.71 -13.80
C ILE A 25 -2.06 9.27 -13.00
N ASP A 26 -3.29 8.95 -13.44
CA ASP A 26 -4.50 9.33 -12.70
C ASP A 26 -4.32 8.93 -11.22
N PRO A 27 -4.23 9.92 -10.32
CA PRO A 27 -3.92 9.69 -8.91
C PRO A 27 -4.96 8.79 -8.24
N ALA A 28 -6.20 8.77 -8.75
CA ALA A 28 -7.26 7.91 -8.23
C ALA A 28 -7.02 6.42 -8.53
N THR A 29 -6.37 6.09 -9.65
CA THR A 29 -6.14 4.70 -10.07
C THR A 29 -4.75 4.16 -9.70
N ALA A 30 -3.81 5.05 -9.36
CA ALA A 30 -2.44 4.69 -9.01
C ALA A 30 -2.33 3.60 -7.92
N PRO A 31 -3.07 3.65 -6.79
CA PRO A 31 -3.01 2.59 -5.78
C PRO A 31 -3.46 1.23 -6.30
N LEU A 32 -4.50 1.18 -7.13
CA LEU A 32 -5.04 -0.05 -7.69
C LEU A 32 -4.06 -0.69 -8.68
N ARG A 33 -3.47 0.12 -9.57
CA ARG A 33 -2.45 -0.34 -10.52
C ARG A 33 -1.23 -0.89 -9.81
N TYR A 34 -0.78 -0.21 -8.76
CA TYR A 34 0.37 -0.67 -7.97
C TYR A 34 0.09 -2.01 -7.27
N VAL A 35 -1.09 -2.15 -6.66
CA VAL A 35 -1.48 -3.39 -5.99
C VAL A 35 -1.69 -4.54 -6.96
N ALA A 36 -2.21 -4.27 -8.17
CA ALA A 36 -2.30 -5.26 -9.23
C ALA A 36 -0.90 -5.75 -9.67
N TRP A 37 0.07 -4.84 -9.82
CA TRP A 37 1.45 -5.18 -10.10
C TRP A 37 2.08 -6.01 -8.96
N LEU A 38 1.93 -5.60 -7.71
CA LEU A 38 2.39 -6.38 -6.55
C LEU A 38 1.77 -7.79 -6.51
N GLY A 39 0.47 -7.88 -6.80
CA GLY A 39 -0.25 -9.16 -6.88
C GLY A 39 0.29 -10.07 -7.99
N SER A 40 0.65 -9.49 -9.14
CA SER A 40 1.25 -10.25 -10.24
C SER A 40 2.61 -10.82 -9.87
N LEU A 41 3.43 -10.12 -9.07
CA LEU A 41 4.71 -10.64 -8.58
C LEU A 41 4.55 -11.91 -7.74
N VAL A 42 3.52 -11.97 -6.89
CA VAL A 42 3.21 -13.15 -6.07
C VAL A 42 2.68 -14.27 -6.96
N HIS A 43 1.73 -13.94 -7.84
CA HIS A 43 1.09 -14.92 -8.72
C HIS A 43 2.08 -15.57 -9.70
N THR A 44 3.02 -14.79 -10.25
CA THR A 44 4.06 -15.26 -11.18
C THR A 44 5.33 -15.73 -10.48
N HIS A 45 5.31 -15.85 -9.15
CA HIS A 45 6.42 -16.35 -8.35
C HIS A 45 7.74 -15.58 -8.56
N GLN A 46 7.69 -14.27 -8.76
CA GLN A 46 8.87 -13.40 -8.88
C GLN A 46 9.50 -13.13 -7.50
N TYR A 47 9.99 -14.20 -6.86
CA TYR A 47 10.54 -14.17 -5.50
C TYR A 47 11.76 -13.26 -5.37
N GLY A 48 12.54 -13.09 -6.43
CA GLY A 48 13.66 -12.13 -6.46
C GLY A 48 13.18 -10.69 -6.26
N LYS A 49 12.18 -10.25 -7.03
CA LYS A 49 11.58 -8.91 -6.88
C LYS A 49 10.92 -8.74 -5.51
N LEU A 50 10.20 -9.75 -5.01
CA LEU A 50 9.63 -9.72 -3.67
C LEU A 50 10.71 -9.69 -2.57
N ALA A 51 11.85 -10.35 -2.77
CA ALA A 51 12.97 -10.30 -1.84
C ALA A 51 13.63 -8.91 -1.84
N ASP A 52 13.78 -8.31 -3.02
CA ASP A 52 14.27 -6.94 -3.17
C ASP A 52 13.38 -5.92 -2.46
N LEU A 53 12.05 -6.00 -2.62
CA LEU A 53 11.11 -5.13 -1.93
C LEU A 53 11.17 -5.23 -0.39
N ARG A 54 11.65 -6.35 0.16
CA ARG A 54 11.85 -6.52 1.62
C ARG A 54 13.14 -5.92 2.13
N ARG A 55 14.03 -5.43 1.25
CA ARG A 55 15.29 -4.82 1.67
C ARG A 55 15.03 -3.44 2.29
N PRO A 56 15.90 -2.99 3.20
CA PRO A 56 15.77 -1.68 3.82
C PRO A 56 15.83 -0.57 2.78
N ALA A 57 15.29 0.61 3.15
CA ALA A 57 15.22 1.76 2.25
C ALA A 57 16.58 2.30 1.76
N THR A 58 17.69 1.86 2.36
CA THR A 58 19.05 2.21 1.94
C THR A 58 19.55 1.38 0.76
N ALA A 59 18.88 0.27 0.43
CA ALA A 59 19.26 -0.60 -0.67
C ALA A 59 18.33 -0.36 -1.87
N ASP A 60 18.83 0.35 -2.88
CA ASP A 60 18.10 0.57 -4.12
C ASP A 60 18.35 -0.56 -5.11
N SER A 61 17.29 -0.96 -5.82
CA SER A 61 17.33 -1.98 -6.86
C SER A 61 16.34 -1.61 -7.97
N PRO A 62 16.43 -2.20 -9.17
CA PRO A 62 15.48 -1.95 -10.26
C PRO A 62 14.02 -2.09 -9.83
N THR A 63 13.70 -3.08 -8.97
CA THR A 63 12.34 -3.27 -8.44
C THR A 63 11.86 -2.10 -7.58
N HIS A 64 12.76 -1.44 -6.86
CA HIS A 64 12.40 -0.23 -6.11
C HIS A 64 12.08 0.94 -7.04
N PHE A 65 12.81 1.08 -8.16
CA PHE A 65 12.50 2.11 -9.16
C PHE A 65 11.17 1.83 -9.86
N GLU A 66 10.89 0.57 -10.24
CA GLU A 66 9.59 0.14 -10.77
C GLU A 66 8.46 0.50 -9.79
N ALA A 67 8.62 0.20 -8.49
CA ALA A 67 7.62 0.51 -7.48
C ALA A 67 7.36 2.03 -7.31
N ARG A 68 8.42 2.85 -7.36
CA ARG A 68 8.31 4.33 -7.26
C ARG A 68 7.61 4.94 -8.47
N ALA A 69 7.72 4.32 -9.65
CA ALA A 69 7.11 4.82 -10.88
C ALA A 69 5.57 4.79 -10.83
N PHE A 70 4.95 4.04 -9.92
CA PHE A 70 3.50 4.06 -9.72
C PHE A 70 3.01 5.24 -8.88
N ALA A 71 3.91 5.92 -8.14
CA ALA A 71 3.51 7.03 -7.29
C ALA A 71 3.15 8.24 -8.18
N PRO A 72 1.98 8.89 -7.95
CA PRO A 72 1.55 10.02 -8.78
C PRO A 72 2.41 11.27 -8.57
N THR A 73 3.09 11.39 -7.42
CA THR A 73 3.97 12.52 -7.09
C THR A 73 5.29 12.03 -6.49
N GLU A 74 6.33 12.86 -6.55
CA GLU A 74 7.64 12.55 -5.95
C GLU A 74 7.52 12.28 -4.45
N GLU A 75 6.70 13.08 -3.75
CA GLU A 75 6.47 12.98 -2.32
C GLU A 75 5.88 11.61 -1.92
N HIS A 76 5.07 11.01 -2.80
CA HIS A 76 4.45 9.71 -2.55
C HIS A 76 5.36 8.52 -2.87
N ARG A 77 6.51 8.71 -3.53
CA ARG A 77 7.41 7.59 -3.89
C ARG A 77 7.91 6.80 -2.68
N ALA A 78 8.23 7.50 -1.60
CA ALA A 78 8.66 6.87 -0.35
C ALA A 78 7.53 6.02 0.28
N LEU A 79 6.29 6.51 0.21
CA LEU A 79 5.10 5.80 0.69
C LEU A 79 4.86 4.53 -0.10
N TYR A 80 4.86 4.61 -1.44
CA TYR A 80 4.65 3.44 -2.31
C TYR A 80 5.72 2.37 -2.06
N ARG A 81 6.99 2.78 -1.95
CA ARG A 81 8.08 1.86 -1.57
C ARG A 81 7.79 1.16 -0.25
N GLN A 82 7.41 1.92 0.78
CA GLN A 82 7.20 1.38 2.11
C GLN A 82 5.99 0.45 2.17
N VAL A 83 4.92 0.73 1.42
CA VAL A 83 3.79 -0.19 1.28
C VAL A 83 4.20 -1.47 0.53
N GLY A 84 5.01 -1.36 -0.53
CA GLY A 84 5.60 -2.52 -1.20
C GLY A 84 6.39 -3.42 -0.24
N PHE A 85 7.18 -2.82 0.66
CA PHE A 85 7.87 -3.54 1.72
C PHE A 85 6.90 -4.29 2.65
N LEU A 86 5.83 -3.63 3.12
CA LEU A 86 4.80 -4.26 3.96
C LEU A 86 4.10 -5.43 3.24
N PHE A 87 3.73 -5.22 1.97
CA PHE A 87 3.10 -6.23 1.12
C PHE A 87 4.01 -7.46 0.96
N ALA A 88 5.29 -7.25 0.65
CA ALA A 88 6.25 -8.32 0.44
C ALA A 88 6.55 -9.09 1.75
N ARG A 89 6.51 -8.42 2.91
CA ARG A 89 6.58 -9.08 4.22
C ARG A 89 5.35 -9.94 4.50
N TYR A 90 4.14 -9.43 4.25
CA TYR A 90 2.92 -10.21 4.42
C TYR A 90 2.91 -11.48 3.57
N HIS A 91 3.34 -11.35 2.31
CA HIS A 91 3.39 -12.45 1.33
C HIS A 91 4.65 -13.32 1.41
N ALA A 92 5.53 -13.12 2.39
CA ALA A 92 6.71 -13.96 2.54
C ALA A 92 6.33 -15.43 2.77
N GLY A 93 6.66 -16.29 1.80
CA GLY A 93 6.33 -17.72 1.80
C GLY A 93 4.92 -18.06 1.30
N ARG A 94 4.13 -17.09 0.82
CA ARG A 94 2.80 -17.32 0.26
C ARG A 94 2.87 -17.52 -1.25
N THR A 95 2.02 -18.40 -1.77
CA THR A 95 1.92 -18.72 -3.22
C THR A 95 0.75 -18.04 -3.92
N ARG A 96 -0.20 -17.46 -3.17
CA ARG A 96 -1.36 -16.76 -3.70
C ARG A 96 -1.37 -15.31 -3.24
N PRO A 97 -1.66 -14.34 -4.14
CA PRO A 97 -1.80 -12.95 -3.75
C PRO A 97 -3.05 -12.76 -2.88
N HIS A 98 -2.94 -11.90 -1.88
CA HIS A 98 -4.05 -11.47 -1.05
C HIS A 98 -4.17 -9.94 -1.12
N TYR A 99 -5.21 -9.45 -1.81
CA TYR A 99 -5.45 -8.02 -2.02
C TYR A 99 -5.96 -7.29 -0.77
N GLY A 100 -6.51 -8.04 0.18
CA GLY A 100 -6.95 -7.54 1.48
C GLY A 100 -8.41 -7.11 1.48
N ARG A 101 -8.91 -6.68 2.64
CA ARG A 101 -10.27 -6.16 2.78
C ARG A 101 -10.34 -5.13 3.91
N GLY A 102 -11.00 -4.01 3.62
CA GLY A 102 -11.26 -2.94 4.58
C GLY A 102 -10.00 -2.23 5.06
N SER A 103 -10.20 -1.34 6.03
CA SER A 103 -9.12 -0.53 6.59
C SER A 103 -8.16 -1.33 7.47
N LEU A 104 -7.04 -0.69 7.84
CA LEU A 104 -6.12 -1.26 8.83
C LEU A 104 -6.79 -1.48 10.19
N GLY A 105 -7.71 -0.60 10.60
CA GLY A 105 -8.49 -0.77 11.83
C GLY A 105 -9.29 -2.06 11.82
N SER A 106 -9.99 -2.34 10.72
CA SER A 106 -10.73 -3.58 10.50
C SER A 106 -9.81 -4.81 10.51
N ALA A 107 -8.65 -4.72 9.85
CA ALA A 107 -7.69 -5.82 9.79
C ALA A 107 -7.07 -6.12 11.17
N ILE A 108 -6.66 -5.10 11.93
CA ILE A 108 -6.14 -5.25 13.30
C ILE A 108 -7.24 -5.81 14.22
N ARG A 109 -8.50 -5.44 14.01
CA ARG A 109 -9.63 -5.99 14.76
C ARG A 109 -9.75 -7.50 14.61
N SER A 110 -9.29 -8.08 13.50
CA SER A 110 -9.31 -9.53 13.29
C SER A 110 -8.28 -10.31 14.13
N ILE A 111 -7.27 -9.62 14.69
CA ILE A 111 -6.20 -10.24 15.47
C ILE A 111 -6.78 -10.86 16.75
N GLY A 112 -6.46 -12.14 16.99
CA GLY A 112 -6.88 -12.91 18.15
C GLY A 112 -7.78 -14.10 17.78
N TYR A 113 -8.25 -14.79 18.81
CA TYR A 113 -9.13 -15.96 18.70
C TYR A 113 -10.58 -15.61 19.04
N ASP A 114 -11.50 -16.52 18.77
CA ASP A 114 -12.94 -16.29 18.98
C ASP A 114 -13.24 -15.88 20.42
N GLY A 115 -13.94 -14.75 20.60
CA GLY A 115 -14.22 -14.12 21.90
C GLY A 115 -13.15 -13.12 22.38
N ALA A 116 -11.94 -13.14 21.83
CA ALA A 116 -10.83 -12.25 22.19
C ALA A 116 -10.22 -11.56 20.95
N ARG A 117 -11.06 -10.93 20.14
CA ARG A 117 -10.68 -10.14 18.95
C ARG A 117 -10.93 -8.65 19.16
N GLY A 118 -10.20 -7.82 18.42
CA GLY A 118 -10.40 -6.38 18.42
C GLY A 118 -10.16 -5.75 19.79
N PRO A 119 -11.03 -4.85 20.27
CA PRO A 119 -10.87 -4.21 21.58
C PRO A 119 -10.84 -5.20 22.76
N ALA A 120 -11.42 -6.40 22.60
CA ALA A 120 -11.34 -7.44 23.64
C ALA A 120 -9.95 -8.11 23.70
N ASN A 121 -9.06 -7.84 22.75
CA ASN A 121 -7.68 -8.31 22.74
C ASN A 121 -6.73 -7.19 23.18
N PRO A 122 -6.15 -7.25 24.40
CA PRO A 122 -5.28 -6.19 24.90
C PRO A 122 -4.06 -5.93 24.00
N SER A 123 -3.58 -6.95 23.30
CA SER A 123 -2.44 -6.79 22.39
C SER A 123 -2.83 -6.07 21.10
N ALA A 124 -4.01 -6.34 20.54
CA ALA A 124 -4.50 -5.62 19.37
C ALA A 124 -4.87 -4.18 19.72
N GLU A 125 -5.49 -3.96 20.87
CA GLU A 125 -5.82 -2.63 21.37
C GLU A 125 -4.55 -1.78 21.60
N ARG A 126 -3.52 -2.34 22.22
CA ARG A 126 -2.23 -1.64 22.39
C ARG A 126 -1.59 -1.23 21.05
N LEU A 127 -1.77 -2.01 19.98
CA LEU A 127 -1.28 -1.62 18.65
C LEU A 127 -2.03 -0.40 18.15
N MET A 128 -3.36 -0.40 18.23
CA MET A 128 -4.18 0.74 17.82
C MET A 128 -3.85 1.99 18.63
N MET A 129 -3.70 1.87 19.95
CA MET A 129 -3.34 2.99 20.82
C MET A 129 -1.97 3.61 20.49
N ARG A 130 -1.09 2.90 19.80
CA ARG A 130 0.20 3.45 19.31
C ARG A 130 0.10 4.05 17.91
N ILE A 131 -0.79 3.54 17.07
CA ILE A 131 -0.99 4.00 15.69
C ILE A 131 -1.82 5.28 15.68
N LEU A 132 -2.99 5.27 16.34
CA LEU A 132 -3.99 6.33 16.29
C LEU A 132 -3.53 7.71 16.76
N PRO A 133 -2.67 7.89 17.77
CA PRO A 133 -2.22 9.24 18.17
C PRO A 133 -1.04 9.76 17.32
N SER A 134 -0.45 8.95 16.44
CA SER A 134 0.78 9.33 15.73
C SER A 134 0.55 10.43 14.69
N ARG A 135 1.34 11.51 14.78
CA ARG A 135 1.34 12.62 13.80
C ARG A 135 2.03 12.24 12.49
N PRO A 136 3.29 11.77 12.50
CA PRO A 136 3.86 11.15 11.31
C PRO A 136 3.23 9.77 11.06
N ILE A 137 3.45 9.21 9.89
CA ILE A 137 3.05 7.83 9.60
C ILE A 137 3.83 6.88 10.53
N PRO A 138 3.16 6.04 11.34
CA PRO A 138 3.81 5.19 12.34
C PRO A 138 4.38 3.90 11.73
N TRP A 139 5.32 4.01 10.78
CA TRP A 139 5.83 2.90 9.96
C TRP A 139 6.22 1.63 10.73
N ARG A 140 6.93 1.78 11.87
CA ARG A 140 7.31 0.65 12.73
C ARG A 140 6.10 -0.10 13.27
N HIS A 141 5.06 0.62 13.68
CA HIS A 141 3.83 0.02 14.22
C HIS A 141 2.98 -0.60 13.11
N LEU A 142 2.95 0.00 11.92
CA LEU A 142 2.30 -0.58 10.74
C LEU A 142 2.95 -1.91 10.34
N GLN A 143 4.28 -1.95 10.29
CA GLN A 143 5.02 -3.18 10.04
C GLN A 143 4.68 -4.26 11.07
N HIS A 144 4.72 -3.91 12.35
CA HIS A 144 4.41 -4.87 13.41
C HIS A 144 2.95 -5.36 13.33
N ALA A 145 2.00 -4.49 12.99
CA ALA A 145 0.61 -4.89 12.77
C ALA A 145 0.47 -5.89 11.61
N ILE A 146 1.11 -5.64 10.46
CA ILE A 146 1.09 -6.54 9.31
C ILE A 146 1.73 -7.90 9.63
N GLU A 147 2.83 -7.91 10.40
CA GLU A 147 3.47 -9.16 10.85
C GLU A 147 2.55 -9.97 11.77
N ARG A 148 1.82 -9.30 12.66
CA ARG A 148 0.84 -9.93 13.56
C ARG A 148 -0.35 -10.51 12.78
N ILE A 149 -0.87 -9.77 11.81
CA ILE A 149 -1.94 -10.23 10.90
C ILE A 149 -1.45 -11.47 10.12
N ARG A 150 -0.23 -11.42 9.57
CA ARG A 150 0.39 -12.54 8.87
C ARG A 150 0.50 -13.77 9.78
N ALA A 151 1.00 -13.60 11.00
CA ALA A 151 1.22 -14.68 11.96
C ALA A 151 -0.10 -15.29 12.48
N GLY A 152 -1.15 -14.48 12.59
CA GLY A 152 -2.50 -14.96 12.92
C GLY A 152 -3.26 -15.53 11.73
N GLU A 153 -2.63 -15.63 10.55
CA GLU A 153 -3.23 -16.07 9.29
C GLU A 153 -4.51 -15.30 8.91
N THR A 154 -4.64 -14.05 9.37
CA THR A 154 -5.82 -13.24 9.09
C THR A 154 -5.67 -12.43 7.80
N THR A 155 -6.82 -11.94 7.34
CA THR A 155 -6.94 -11.08 6.16
C THR A 155 -6.21 -9.74 6.40
N PRO A 156 -5.29 -9.31 5.52
CA PRO A 156 -4.65 -8.00 5.60
C PRO A 156 -5.65 -6.89 5.24
N PRO A 157 -5.32 -5.62 5.56
CA PRO A 157 -6.09 -4.49 5.04
C PRO A 157 -6.07 -4.49 3.51
N ALA A 158 -7.08 -3.89 2.89
CA ALA A 158 -7.06 -3.62 1.46
C ALA A 158 -5.83 -2.75 1.15
N TRP A 159 -4.88 -3.27 0.36
CA TRP A 159 -3.60 -2.58 0.15
C TRP A 159 -3.76 -1.25 -0.58
N SER A 160 -4.70 -1.17 -1.52
CA SER A 160 -4.99 0.06 -2.24
C SER A 160 -5.60 1.11 -1.32
N GLU A 161 -6.53 0.69 -0.46
CA GLU A 161 -7.13 1.54 0.58
C GLU A 161 -6.06 2.01 1.58
N LEU A 162 -5.13 1.14 1.98
CA LEU A 162 -4.02 1.51 2.87
C LEU A 162 -3.15 2.61 2.25
N ILE A 163 -2.87 2.57 0.94
CA ILE A 163 -2.10 3.61 0.26
C ILE A 163 -2.87 4.94 0.31
N THR A 164 -4.15 4.93 -0.06
CA THR A 164 -5.02 6.12 -0.01
C THR A 164 -5.11 6.70 1.41
N ASP A 165 -5.35 5.84 2.39
CA ASP A 165 -5.41 6.20 3.80
C ASP A 165 -4.11 6.87 4.28
N LEU A 166 -2.95 6.33 3.85
CA LEU A 166 -1.63 6.86 4.22
C LEU A 166 -1.26 8.15 3.49
N THR A 167 -1.71 8.36 2.24
CA THR A 167 -1.51 9.65 1.55
C THR A 167 -2.24 10.79 2.27
N GLN A 168 -3.35 10.46 2.96
CA GLN A 168 -4.17 11.41 3.69
C GLN A 168 -3.81 11.48 5.19
N TRP A 169 -2.76 10.78 5.64
CA TRP A 169 -2.47 10.59 7.06
C TRP A 169 -2.25 11.91 7.83
N THR A 170 -1.58 12.87 7.17
CA THR A 170 -1.22 14.18 7.74
C THR A 170 -2.28 15.25 7.47
N GLU A 171 -3.41 14.91 6.84
CA GLU A 171 -4.46 15.87 6.56
C GLU A 171 -5.06 16.45 7.85
N ARG A 172 -5.49 17.72 7.76
CA ARG A 172 -6.13 18.41 8.88
C ARG A 172 -7.41 17.67 9.27
N GLY A 173 -7.61 17.51 10.58
CA GLY A 173 -8.74 16.72 11.11
C GLY A 173 -8.45 15.23 11.27
N ARG A 174 -7.37 14.71 10.67
CA ARG A 174 -6.91 13.32 10.79
C ARG A 174 -8.00 12.29 10.43
N PRO A 175 -8.67 12.42 9.27
CA PRO A 175 -9.80 11.57 8.90
C PRO A 175 -9.43 10.08 8.88
N THR A 176 -8.24 9.74 8.38
CA THR A 176 -7.77 8.35 8.35
C THR A 176 -7.64 7.73 9.74
N SER A 177 -7.05 8.46 10.70
CA SER A 177 -6.92 7.95 12.07
C SER A 177 -8.29 7.74 12.72
N GLN A 178 -9.24 8.66 12.49
CA GLN A 178 -10.62 8.52 12.98
C GLN A 178 -11.29 7.28 12.39
N LYS A 179 -11.28 7.14 11.05
CA LYS A 179 -11.80 5.99 10.32
C LYS A 179 -11.24 4.66 10.85
N TRP A 180 -9.93 4.56 11.03
CA TRP A 180 -9.31 3.34 11.56
C TRP A 180 -9.72 3.05 13.01
N GLY A 181 -9.89 4.10 13.82
CA GLY A 181 -10.41 3.97 15.18
C GLY A 181 -11.84 3.44 15.18
N ASP A 182 -12.72 4.06 14.40
CA ASP A 182 -14.13 3.68 14.28
C ASP A 182 -14.25 2.22 13.82
N ASP A 183 -13.52 1.83 12.78
CA ASP A 183 -13.52 0.46 12.26
C ASP A 183 -13.04 -0.56 13.28
N PHE A 184 -12.03 -0.21 14.09
CA PHE A 184 -11.52 -1.08 15.14
C PHE A 184 -12.50 -1.23 16.31
N TYR A 185 -13.06 -0.12 16.78
CA TYR A 185 -13.98 -0.09 17.94
C TYR A 185 -15.44 -0.38 17.57
N THR A 186 -15.76 -0.56 16.29
CA THR A 186 -17.12 -0.92 15.84
C THR A 186 -17.60 -2.18 16.58
N ARG A 187 -18.69 -2.01 17.33
CA ARG A 187 -19.42 -3.11 17.97
C ARG A 187 -20.10 -3.90 16.86
N ARG A 188 -19.69 -5.16 16.65
CA ARG A 188 -20.52 -6.07 15.85
C ARG A 188 -21.87 -6.14 16.56
N ARG A 189 -22.95 -5.68 15.92
CA ARG A 189 -24.29 -6.08 16.34
C ARG A 189 -24.34 -7.58 16.14
N THR A 190 -24.23 -8.33 17.24
CA THR A 190 -24.59 -9.75 17.24
C THR A 190 -26.08 -9.77 17.01
N THR A 191 -26.52 -9.89 15.76
CA THR A 191 -27.92 -10.24 15.49
C THR A 191 -28.13 -11.59 16.18
N PRO A 192 -29.03 -11.71 17.16
CA PRO A 192 -29.33 -13.00 17.78
C PRO A 192 -29.74 -13.95 16.66
N ARG A 193 -29.04 -15.07 16.52
CA ARG A 193 -29.50 -16.16 15.67
C ARG A 193 -30.90 -16.54 16.19
N PRO A 194 -31.98 -16.42 15.41
CA PRO A 194 -33.27 -16.88 15.88
C PRO A 194 -33.14 -18.38 16.14
N ASN A 195 -33.23 -18.76 17.41
CA ASN A 195 -33.29 -20.14 17.82
C ASN A 195 -34.49 -20.75 17.09
N GLY A 196 -34.23 -21.83 16.34
CA GLY A 196 -35.25 -22.51 15.55
C GLY A 196 -36.48 -22.77 16.40
N ALA A 197 -37.63 -22.30 15.90
CA ALA A 197 -38.92 -22.71 16.38
C ALA A 197 -39.03 -24.23 16.16
N ALA A 198 -38.93 -24.99 17.25
CA ALA A 198 -39.44 -26.33 17.30
C ALA A 198 -40.96 -26.23 17.54
N LYS A 199 -41.75 -26.56 16.52
CA LYS A 199 -42.95 -27.39 16.60
C LYS A 199 -43.51 -27.67 15.21
#